data_AF-W7EJA8-F1
#
_entry.id   AF-W7EJA8-F1
#
_cell.length_a   1.000
_cell.length_b   1.000
_cell.length_c   1.000
_cell.angle_alpha   90.00
_cell.angle_beta   90.00
_cell.angle_gamma   90.00
#
_symmetry.space_group_name_H-M   'P 1'
#
loop_
_entity.id
_entity.type
_entity.pdbx_description
1 polymer ?
#
loop_
_entity_poly.entity_id
_entity_poly.type
_entity_poly.pdbx_seq_one_letter_code
_entity_poly.pdbx_strand_id
1 'polypeptide(L)'
;MPRLRIRHVAICVAIVVWIYCFLPANQHAGIAPGVNHDATISLARYMNDVSGIPPIRAKASSFDWSSVNFTYPLQRKPNLPAPFRNRPRIQHPARAESQEARRLEVKRVFKKSWASYKSNAWMKDALKPISGGYVDQFSGWAATLVDSLDTLWMMGMREEFYEAVRAVSTIDFGTSTSSRVNTFETCIRYLGGLLAAYDLSGHDALKAKAIEVGDLLYAGFNTEHGIPVDFINFEEAKKGGGLVVESEVVSASPGTITLEFSRLSQITGDDKYYAAVSRLMDVFHKDQNATKLPGMWPMMVSMRNRDVVSGYQFTIGGNADSLYEYLPKAHALLGSVDPSAAKFETMSRAFLDTAMSNLFFAPMIPGQEEILISGNVDVLEDGPSLDPESEHLSCFIGGLYALSGRLFQNDEYLDHGVKLARGCAYAYQAFPSGIMPERYNMVLCPGPDHRKRCAWDEKRYTESAAARPQYKPNLPKGFTTAKDPRYILRPEAIESVFILWRITGDPVWRETAWTMFEAVAAETDTKLANAAIMDVTVKGSEKEDYMESFWMAETLKYFYLCFADTGLISLDDFVLNTEAHPFRLWR
;
A
#
# COMPACT_ATOMS: atom_id res chain seq x y z
N MET A 1 45.06 42.66 56.82
CA MET A 1 45.07 41.55 55.83
C MET A 1 44.18 41.83 54.59
N PRO A 2 44.50 42.81 53.70
CA PRO A 2 43.70 43.07 52.49
C PRO A 2 44.44 42.76 51.17
N ARG A 3 45.76 42.58 51.20
CA ARG A 3 46.60 42.47 49.98
C ARG A 3 46.61 41.07 49.34
N LEU A 4 46.27 40.01 50.08
CA LEU A 4 46.16 38.66 49.51
C LEU A 4 44.84 38.46 48.74
N ARG A 5 43.73 39.10 49.15
CA ARG A 5 42.44 39.00 48.45
C ARG A 5 42.45 39.73 47.10
N ILE A 6 43.17 40.84 46.96
CA ILE A 6 43.22 41.61 45.71
C ILE A 6 43.95 40.84 44.60
N ARG A 7 45.02 40.10 44.92
CA ARG A 7 45.74 39.29 43.92
C ARG A 7 44.94 38.08 43.43
N HIS A 8 44.18 37.43 44.31
CA HIS A 8 43.31 36.31 43.91
C HIS A 8 42.10 36.80 43.09
N VAL A 9 41.52 37.96 43.44
CA VAL A 9 40.45 38.57 42.64
C VAL A 9 40.95 39.01 41.27
N ALA A 10 42.15 39.59 41.17
CA ALA A 10 42.73 39.99 39.88
C ALA A 10 43.04 38.78 38.97
N ILE A 11 43.51 37.66 39.54
CA ILE A 11 43.75 36.43 38.79
C ILE A 11 42.43 35.78 38.37
N CYS A 12 41.41 35.75 39.23
CA CYS A 12 40.08 35.24 38.86
C CYS A 12 39.42 36.11 37.78
N VAL A 13 39.53 37.44 37.84
CA VAL A 13 39.02 38.35 36.81
C VAL A 13 39.76 38.16 35.49
N ALA A 14 41.08 37.99 35.52
CA ALA A 14 41.86 37.71 34.30
C ALA A 14 41.48 36.35 33.67
N ILE A 15 41.22 35.31 34.47
CA ILE A 15 40.76 34.01 33.99
C ILE A 15 39.33 34.10 33.44
N VAL A 16 38.42 34.84 34.08
CA VAL A 16 37.05 35.04 33.60
C VAL A 16 37.03 35.87 32.31
N VAL A 17 37.87 36.89 32.18
CA VAL A 17 38.02 37.67 30.93
C VAL A 17 38.66 36.83 29.83
N TRP A 18 39.65 35.99 30.15
CA TRP A 18 40.24 35.07 29.17
C TRP A 18 39.25 34.00 28.71
N ILE A 19 38.47 33.41 29.63
CA ILE A 19 37.37 32.51 29.30
C ILE A 19 36.29 33.25 28.49
N TYR A 20 35.96 34.51 28.80
CA TYR A 20 34.99 35.29 28.02
C TYR A 20 35.48 35.67 26.62
N CYS A 21 36.77 35.98 26.46
CA CYS A 21 37.36 36.35 25.18
C CYS A 21 37.72 35.14 24.29
N PHE A 22 37.89 33.95 24.87
CA PHE A 22 38.30 32.72 24.16
C PHE A 22 37.30 31.56 24.27
N LEU A 23 36.19 31.70 25.01
CA LEU A 23 35.01 30.89 24.74
C LEU A 23 34.60 31.23 23.30
N PRO A 24 34.33 30.22 22.45
CA PRO A 24 33.66 30.48 21.20
C PRO A 24 32.41 31.26 21.57
N ALA A 25 32.26 32.47 21.02
CA ALA A 25 30.98 33.17 21.10
C ALA A 25 29.95 32.13 20.69
N ASN A 26 29.06 31.75 21.62
CA ASN A 26 27.87 31.03 21.26
C ASN A 26 27.27 31.90 20.19
N GLN A 27 27.40 31.44 18.94
CA GLN A 27 26.60 31.93 17.87
C GLN A 27 25.20 31.70 18.41
N HIS A 28 24.58 32.79 18.86
CA HIS A 28 23.15 32.92 18.79
C HIS A 28 22.81 32.27 17.46
N ALA A 29 22.11 31.15 17.53
CA ALA A 29 21.51 30.52 16.38
C ALA A 29 20.55 31.58 15.84
N GLY A 30 21.12 32.48 15.05
CA GLY A 30 20.43 33.42 14.22
C GLY A 30 19.53 32.57 13.36
N ILE A 31 18.26 32.92 13.43
CA ILE A 31 17.22 32.40 12.58
C ILE A 31 17.71 32.35 11.13
N ALA A 32 17.46 31.20 10.49
CA ALA A 32 17.55 30.87 9.06
C ALA A 32 18.91 30.33 8.53
N PRO A 33 18.87 29.35 7.62
CA PRO A 33 18.46 29.65 6.25
C PRO A 33 17.01 29.24 6.02
N GLY A 34 16.36 29.97 5.12
CA GLY A 34 14.93 29.90 4.88
C GLY A 34 14.42 28.48 4.72
N VAL A 35 13.12 28.33 4.98
CA VAL A 35 12.35 27.15 4.61
C VAL A 35 12.87 26.65 3.25
N ASN A 36 13.50 25.48 3.23
CA ASN A 36 14.09 24.94 2.01
C ASN A 36 12.94 24.41 1.13
N HIS A 37 12.15 25.33 0.60
CA HIS A 37 11.08 25.10 -0.36
C HIS A 37 11.59 24.47 -1.65
N ASP A 38 12.91 24.46 -1.84
CA ASP A 38 13.61 23.81 -2.93
C ASP A 38 13.98 22.34 -2.64
N ALA A 39 13.74 21.76 -1.46
CA ALA A 39 14.23 20.42 -1.14
C ALA A 39 13.70 19.33 -2.10
N THR A 40 12.40 19.34 -2.42
CA THR A 40 11.81 18.36 -3.35
C THR A 40 12.08 18.68 -4.80
N ILE A 41 12.11 19.96 -5.18
CA ILE A 41 12.50 20.32 -6.56
C ILE A 41 13.97 19.97 -6.77
N SER A 42 14.83 20.21 -5.79
CA SER A 42 16.24 19.80 -5.81
C SER A 42 16.38 18.29 -5.79
N LEU A 43 15.56 17.56 -5.04
CA LEU A 43 15.49 16.11 -5.09
C LEU A 43 15.08 15.63 -6.49
N ALA A 44 14.02 16.17 -7.08
CA ALA A 44 13.58 15.83 -8.42
C ALA A 44 14.65 16.18 -9.47
N ARG A 45 15.28 17.36 -9.38
CA ARG A 45 16.44 17.74 -10.23
C ARG A 45 17.59 16.73 -10.06
N TYR A 46 17.93 16.39 -8.83
CA TYR A 46 19.01 15.45 -8.52
C TYR A 46 18.71 14.04 -9.04
N MET A 47 17.49 13.54 -8.88
CA MET A 47 17.12 12.20 -9.34
C MET A 47 17.05 12.14 -10.87
N ASN A 48 16.55 13.20 -11.52
CA ASN A 48 16.42 13.28 -12.98
C ASN A 48 17.64 13.89 -13.70
N ASP A 49 18.74 14.16 -13.00
CA ASP A 49 19.95 14.69 -13.63
C ASP A 49 20.62 13.61 -14.50
N VAL A 50 20.56 13.80 -15.82
CA VAL A 50 21.07 12.86 -16.82
C VAL A 50 22.58 12.60 -16.74
N SER A 51 23.36 13.52 -16.16
CA SER A 51 24.82 13.39 -16.08
C SER A 51 25.29 12.24 -15.16
N GLY A 52 24.42 11.80 -14.25
CA GLY A 52 24.68 10.73 -13.29
C GLY A 52 23.95 9.41 -13.56
N ILE A 53 23.42 9.20 -14.78
CA ILE A 53 22.71 7.94 -15.12
C ILE A 53 23.73 6.92 -15.67
N PRO A 54 24.04 5.84 -14.93
CA PRO A 54 24.95 4.81 -15.43
C PRO A 54 24.29 4.00 -16.55
N PRO A 55 25.04 3.57 -17.59
CA PRO A 55 24.51 2.71 -18.64
C PRO A 55 24.35 1.27 -18.12
N ILE A 56 23.19 0.93 -17.57
CA ILE A 56 22.86 -0.43 -17.16
C ILE A 56 22.07 -1.11 -18.30
N ARG A 57 22.47 -2.34 -18.67
CA ARG A 57 21.76 -3.15 -19.65
C ARG A 57 21.12 -4.34 -18.95
N ALA A 58 19.85 -4.62 -19.28
CA ALA A 58 19.20 -5.85 -18.84
C ALA A 58 19.93 -7.06 -19.44
N LYS A 59 20.26 -8.02 -18.58
CA LYS A 59 20.63 -9.37 -18.99
C LYS A 59 19.33 -10.11 -19.30
N ALA A 60 19.24 -10.66 -20.50
CA ALA A 60 18.11 -11.49 -20.89
C ALA A 60 17.97 -12.70 -19.94
N SER A 61 16.74 -13.01 -19.58
CA SER A 61 16.41 -14.27 -18.89
C SER A 61 16.80 -15.48 -19.75
N SER A 62 17.01 -16.64 -19.12
CA SER A 62 17.34 -17.90 -19.80
C SER A 62 16.20 -18.44 -20.67
N PHE A 63 14.98 -17.93 -20.47
CA PHE A 63 13.80 -18.26 -21.24
C PHE A 63 13.11 -16.98 -21.74
N ASP A 64 12.74 -16.97 -23.02
CA ASP A 64 12.00 -15.88 -23.65
C ASP A 64 10.50 -16.16 -23.59
N TRP A 65 9.81 -15.54 -22.63
CA TRP A 65 8.37 -15.67 -22.44
C TRP A 65 7.54 -15.15 -23.62
N SER A 66 8.08 -14.23 -24.42
CA SER A 66 7.39 -13.71 -25.61
C SER A 66 7.31 -14.73 -26.75
N SER A 67 8.17 -15.75 -26.71
CA SER A 67 8.28 -16.80 -27.73
C SER A 67 7.31 -17.97 -27.54
N VAL A 68 6.58 -18.01 -26.41
CA VAL A 68 5.70 -19.13 -26.07
C VAL A 68 4.54 -19.23 -27.07
N ASN A 69 4.39 -20.39 -27.70
CA ASN A 69 3.28 -20.67 -28.60
C ASN A 69 2.09 -21.25 -27.83
N PHE A 70 1.07 -20.42 -27.60
CA PHE A 70 -0.09 -20.79 -26.78
C PHE A 70 -1.05 -21.75 -27.49
N THR A 71 -1.39 -22.85 -26.81
CA THR A 71 -2.53 -23.72 -27.18
C THR A 71 -3.83 -22.95 -27.29
N TYR A 72 -4.04 -21.93 -26.44
CA TYR A 72 -5.19 -21.04 -26.47
C TYR A 72 -4.74 -19.59 -26.78
N PRO A 73 -4.60 -19.21 -28.07
CA PRO A 73 -4.22 -17.86 -28.44
C PRO A 73 -5.22 -16.82 -27.91
N LEU A 74 -4.69 -15.82 -27.21
CA LEU A 74 -5.48 -14.77 -26.60
C LEU A 74 -5.87 -13.69 -27.60
N GLN A 75 -7.09 -13.20 -27.47
CA GLN A 75 -7.56 -12.09 -28.28
C GLN A 75 -6.76 -10.81 -27.95
N ARG A 76 -6.52 -9.97 -28.96
CA ARG A 76 -5.79 -8.70 -28.81
C ARG A 76 -6.71 -7.48 -28.81
N LYS A 77 -8.02 -7.69 -28.59
CA LYS A 77 -9.03 -6.64 -28.48
C LYS A 77 -9.72 -6.70 -27.11
N PRO A 78 -10.15 -5.56 -26.54
CA PRO A 78 -10.09 -4.20 -27.10
C PRO A 78 -8.66 -3.62 -27.15
N ASN A 79 -8.49 -2.57 -27.94
CA ASN A 79 -7.24 -1.79 -27.93
C ASN A 79 -7.16 -0.96 -26.65
N LEU A 80 -5.95 -0.56 -26.27
CA LEU A 80 -5.77 0.39 -25.18
C LEU A 80 -6.51 1.72 -25.49
N PRO A 81 -7.29 2.26 -24.53
CA PRO A 81 -7.95 3.56 -24.67
C PRO A 81 -6.94 4.67 -24.92
N ALA A 82 -7.35 5.70 -25.66
CA ALA A 82 -6.54 6.91 -25.83
C ALA A 82 -6.26 7.60 -24.46
N PRO A 83 -5.17 8.40 -24.35
CA PRO A 83 -4.87 9.12 -23.12
C PRO A 83 -6.05 9.96 -22.62
N PHE A 84 -6.47 9.73 -21.38
CA PHE A 84 -7.51 10.52 -20.75
C PHE A 84 -6.92 11.87 -20.29
N ARG A 85 -7.37 13.00 -20.84
CA ARG A 85 -6.73 14.31 -20.55
C ARG A 85 -7.42 15.12 -19.46
N ASN A 86 -8.73 14.92 -19.27
CA ASN A 86 -9.56 15.78 -18.43
C ASN A 86 -9.88 15.07 -17.11
N ARG A 87 -8.88 14.88 -16.26
CA ARG A 87 -9.07 14.32 -14.91
C ARG A 87 -9.52 15.40 -13.94
N PRO A 88 -10.47 15.13 -13.04
CA PRO A 88 -10.71 15.96 -11.88
C PRO A 88 -9.44 16.09 -11.05
N ARG A 89 -9.28 17.25 -10.43
CA ARG A 89 -8.18 17.47 -9.50
C ARG A 89 -8.41 16.66 -8.23
N ILE A 90 -7.44 15.84 -7.86
CA ILE A 90 -7.44 15.03 -6.65
C ILE A 90 -6.71 15.76 -5.52
N GLN A 91 -5.54 16.32 -5.82
CA GLN A 91 -4.66 16.84 -4.78
C GLN A 91 -5.06 18.25 -4.33
N HIS A 92 -4.99 18.49 -3.01
CA HIS A 92 -5.19 19.80 -2.42
C HIS A 92 -4.15 20.82 -2.93
N PRO A 93 -4.55 22.05 -3.32
CA PRO A 93 -3.63 23.03 -3.92
C PRO A 93 -2.60 23.65 -3.00
N ALA A 94 -2.89 23.73 -1.70
CA ALA A 94 -2.02 24.48 -0.80
C ALA A 94 -0.69 23.75 -0.60
N ARG A 95 0.40 24.53 -0.65
CA ARG A 95 1.72 24.06 -0.23
C ARG A 95 1.72 23.88 1.27
N ALA A 96 2.20 22.74 1.72
CA ALA A 96 2.31 22.43 3.13
C ALA A 96 3.59 22.99 3.76
N GLU A 97 3.55 23.22 5.06
CA GLU A 97 4.75 23.47 5.85
C GLU A 97 5.72 22.28 5.78
N SER A 98 7.02 22.55 5.75
CA SER A 98 8.07 21.54 5.72
C SER A 98 8.05 20.66 6.98
N GLN A 99 8.15 19.34 6.81
CA GLN A 99 8.22 18.34 7.89
C GLN A 99 9.55 17.56 7.81
N GLU A 100 10.63 18.27 7.46
CA GLU A 100 11.92 17.67 7.10
C GLU A 100 12.49 16.74 8.17
N ALA A 101 12.43 17.14 9.44
CA ALA A 101 12.95 16.31 10.54
C ALA A 101 12.23 14.95 10.62
N ARG A 102 10.89 14.95 10.51
CA ARG A 102 10.08 13.73 10.50
C ARG A 102 10.37 12.88 9.28
N ARG A 103 10.47 13.52 8.10
CA ARG A 103 10.81 12.85 6.83
C ARG A 103 12.18 12.15 6.90
N LEU A 104 13.18 12.81 7.48
CA LEU A 104 14.53 12.25 7.63
C LEU A 104 14.57 11.12 8.64
N GLU A 105 13.72 11.14 9.67
CA GLU A 105 13.63 10.03 10.63
C GLU A 105 13.03 8.77 9.99
N VAL A 106 11.98 8.90 9.17
CA VAL A 106 11.46 7.77 8.38
C VAL A 106 12.56 7.22 7.44
N LYS A 107 13.29 8.12 6.76
CA LYS A 107 14.42 7.72 5.90
C LYS A 107 15.52 7.03 6.70
N ARG A 108 15.78 7.41 7.95
CA ARG A 108 16.77 6.76 8.82
C ARG A 108 16.39 5.29 9.08
N VAL A 109 15.11 5.03 9.38
CA VAL A 109 14.59 3.66 9.56
C VAL A 109 14.70 2.86 8.26
N PHE A 110 14.30 3.44 7.12
CA PHE A 110 14.47 2.81 5.82
C PHE A 110 15.93 2.45 5.52
N LYS A 111 16.88 3.36 5.77
CA LYS A 111 18.30 3.11 5.53
C LYS A 111 18.85 1.97 6.38
N LYS A 112 18.36 1.81 7.62
CA LYS A 112 18.70 0.67 8.47
C LYS A 112 18.21 -0.64 7.86
N SER A 113 16.91 -0.72 7.52
CA SER A 113 16.34 -1.90 6.86
C SER A 113 17.04 -2.24 5.55
N TRP A 114 17.31 -1.25 4.70
CA TRP A 114 18.02 -1.42 3.43
C TRP A 114 19.44 -1.95 3.62
N ALA A 115 20.21 -1.36 4.54
CA ALA A 115 21.59 -1.79 4.81
C ALA A 115 21.63 -3.24 5.33
N SER A 116 20.67 -3.63 6.17
CA SER A 116 20.56 -5.00 6.67
C SER A 116 20.09 -5.98 5.62
N TYR A 117 19.12 -5.63 4.78
CA TYR A 117 18.73 -6.44 3.62
C TYR A 117 19.94 -6.66 2.69
N LYS A 118 20.63 -5.58 2.32
CA LYS A 118 21.81 -5.62 1.45
C LYS A 118 22.95 -6.49 2.00
N SER A 119 23.16 -6.52 3.32
CA SER A 119 24.25 -7.30 3.91
C SER A 119 23.90 -8.77 4.17
N ASN A 120 22.62 -9.09 4.40
CA ASN A 120 22.21 -10.42 4.89
C ASN A 120 21.31 -11.20 3.93
N ALA A 121 20.59 -10.51 3.05
CA ALA A 121 19.53 -11.07 2.21
C ALA A 121 19.56 -10.53 0.77
N TRP A 122 20.71 -10.03 0.29
CA TRP A 122 20.81 -9.51 -1.07
C TRP A 122 20.42 -10.56 -2.11
N MET A 123 19.58 -10.18 -3.07
CA MET A 123 19.00 -11.08 -4.08
C MET A 123 18.09 -12.19 -3.49
N LYS A 124 17.64 -12.04 -2.25
CA LYS A 124 16.64 -12.89 -1.59
C LYS A 124 15.32 -12.17 -1.46
N ASP A 125 14.23 -12.91 -1.32
CA ASP A 125 12.90 -12.30 -1.31
C ASP A 125 12.66 -11.46 -0.05
N ALA A 126 13.02 -11.96 1.12
CA ALA A 126 12.80 -11.27 2.40
C ALA A 126 13.97 -11.47 3.38
N LEU A 127 14.17 -10.47 4.24
CA LEU A 127 15.14 -10.49 5.34
C LEU A 127 14.50 -11.14 6.60
N LYS A 128 15.30 -11.91 7.35
CA LYS A 128 15.00 -12.26 8.74
C LYS A 128 15.64 -11.23 9.70
N PRO A 129 14.88 -10.25 10.22
CA PRO A 129 15.41 -9.05 10.88
C PRO A 129 15.99 -9.29 12.29
N ILE A 130 15.87 -10.48 12.84
CA ILE A 130 16.43 -10.85 14.15
C ILE A 130 17.66 -11.74 13.96
N SER A 131 17.55 -12.81 13.17
CA SER A 131 18.66 -13.76 12.96
C SER A 131 19.69 -13.32 11.92
N GLY A 132 19.33 -12.44 10.99
CA GLY A 132 20.16 -12.08 9.83
C GLY A 132 20.16 -13.15 8.73
N GLY A 133 19.15 -14.03 8.71
CA GLY A 133 18.90 -14.94 7.59
C GLY A 133 18.00 -14.32 6.51
N TYR A 134 17.41 -15.19 5.68
CA TYR A 134 16.47 -14.80 4.64
C TYR A 134 15.37 -15.85 4.46
N VAL A 135 14.33 -15.49 3.70
CA VAL A 135 13.27 -16.36 3.20
C VAL A 135 13.09 -16.10 1.70
N ASP A 136 12.97 -17.16 0.91
CA ASP A 136 12.58 -17.09 -0.50
C ASP A 136 11.16 -17.68 -0.63
N GLN A 137 10.16 -16.82 -0.82
CA GLN A 137 8.74 -17.20 -0.90
C GLN A 137 8.04 -16.70 -2.17
N PHE A 138 8.69 -15.82 -2.92
CA PHE A 138 8.18 -15.17 -4.13
C PHE A 138 9.01 -15.61 -5.33
N SER A 139 9.15 -16.92 -5.52
CA SER A 139 9.90 -17.53 -6.63
C SER A 139 11.41 -17.25 -6.64
N GLY A 140 11.96 -16.63 -5.59
CA GLY A 140 13.39 -16.35 -5.44
C GLY A 140 13.88 -15.25 -6.38
N TRP A 141 13.02 -14.31 -6.73
CA TRP A 141 13.33 -13.19 -7.64
C TRP A 141 13.63 -11.89 -6.92
N ALA A 142 14.00 -11.97 -5.64
CA ALA A 142 14.41 -10.84 -4.82
C ALA A 142 13.29 -9.79 -4.64
N ALA A 143 12.12 -10.23 -4.15
CA ALA A 143 10.96 -9.37 -3.91
C ALA A 143 11.31 -8.03 -3.25
N THR A 144 11.97 -8.05 -2.08
CA THR A 144 12.38 -6.82 -1.37
C THR A 144 13.25 -5.89 -2.22
N LEU A 145 14.11 -6.44 -3.09
CA LEU A 145 14.97 -5.64 -3.97
C LEU A 145 14.15 -4.89 -5.02
N VAL A 146 13.21 -5.57 -5.67
CA VAL A 146 12.38 -5.00 -6.73
C VAL A 146 11.35 -4.03 -6.15
N ASP A 147 10.68 -4.41 -5.07
CA ASP A 147 9.68 -3.61 -4.37
C ASP A 147 10.24 -2.31 -3.80
N SER A 148 11.53 -2.28 -3.45
CA SER A 148 12.15 -1.09 -2.87
C SER A 148 12.67 -0.07 -3.90
N LEU A 149 12.68 -0.40 -5.20
CA LEU A 149 13.33 0.44 -6.23
C LEU A 149 12.74 1.86 -6.28
N ASP A 150 11.42 1.97 -6.32
CA ASP A 150 10.74 3.25 -6.39
C ASP A 150 10.89 4.05 -5.08
N THR A 151 10.90 3.40 -3.91
CA THR A 151 11.16 4.03 -2.62
C THR A 151 12.57 4.59 -2.54
N LEU A 152 13.59 3.84 -3.00
CA LEU A 152 14.97 4.34 -3.10
C LEU A 152 15.03 5.62 -3.94
N TRP A 153 14.32 5.63 -5.06
CA TRP A 153 14.23 6.80 -5.93
C TRP A 153 13.56 7.98 -5.21
N MET A 154 12.37 7.77 -4.64
CA MET A 154 11.61 8.78 -3.90
C MET A 154 12.37 9.32 -2.70
N MET A 155 13.21 8.51 -2.05
CA MET A 155 14.01 8.93 -0.91
C MET A 155 15.31 9.64 -1.28
N GLY A 156 15.65 9.73 -2.57
CA GLY A 156 16.91 10.34 -3.03
C GLY A 156 18.14 9.47 -2.79
N MET A 157 17.96 8.15 -2.69
CA MET A 157 19.04 7.17 -2.49
C MET A 157 19.53 6.68 -3.84
N ARG A 158 20.08 7.61 -4.64
CA ARG A 158 20.37 7.40 -6.06
C ARG A 158 21.47 6.36 -6.30
N GLU A 159 22.49 6.31 -5.44
CA GLU A 159 23.56 5.33 -5.54
C GLU A 159 23.04 3.91 -5.26
N GLU A 160 22.29 3.77 -4.17
CA GLU A 160 21.64 2.52 -3.79
C GLU A 160 20.61 2.06 -4.83
N PHE A 161 19.86 3.00 -5.40
CA PHE A 161 18.95 2.73 -6.52
C PHE A 161 19.69 2.09 -7.70
N TYR A 162 20.76 2.70 -8.21
CA TYR A 162 21.46 2.13 -9.37
C TYR A 162 22.23 0.85 -9.06
N GLU A 163 22.65 0.65 -7.81
CA GLU A 163 23.17 -0.65 -7.37
C GLU A 163 22.08 -1.73 -7.42
N ALA A 164 20.89 -1.42 -6.93
CA ALA A 164 19.73 -2.30 -7.01
C ALA A 164 19.32 -2.56 -8.46
N VAL A 165 19.25 -1.54 -9.33
CA VAL A 165 18.96 -1.70 -10.76
C VAL A 165 19.98 -2.61 -11.44
N ARG A 166 21.28 -2.50 -11.11
CA ARG A 166 22.30 -3.43 -11.63
C ARG A 166 22.00 -4.87 -11.25
N ALA A 167 21.65 -5.12 -9.98
CA ALA A 167 21.30 -6.45 -9.51
C ALA A 167 19.99 -6.98 -10.15
N VAL A 168 18.92 -6.17 -10.14
CA VAL A 168 17.63 -6.48 -10.78
C VAL A 168 17.77 -6.77 -12.26
N SER A 169 18.63 -6.03 -12.96
CA SER A 169 18.91 -6.24 -14.38
C SER A 169 19.50 -7.62 -14.70
N THR A 170 19.95 -8.37 -13.68
CA THR A 170 20.52 -9.73 -13.83
C THR A 170 19.58 -10.85 -13.40
N ILE A 171 18.40 -10.54 -12.83
CA ILE A 171 17.42 -11.54 -12.43
C ILE A 171 17.02 -12.38 -13.65
N ASP A 172 16.87 -13.69 -13.47
CA ASP A 172 16.45 -14.61 -14.52
C ASP A 172 15.03 -15.11 -14.26
N PHE A 173 14.04 -14.49 -14.92
CA PHE A 173 12.63 -14.86 -14.85
C PHE A 173 12.32 -16.13 -15.66
N GLY A 174 13.31 -16.75 -16.30
CA GLY A 174 13.22 -18.09 -16.88
C GLY A 174 13.49 -19.22 -15.88
N THR A 175 13.91 -18.88 -14.65
CA THR A 175 14.13 -19.83 -13.56
C THR A 175 13.31 -19.45 -12.34
N SER A 176 12.88 -20.40 -11.53
CA SER A 176 12.10 -20.14 -10.32
C SER A 176 12.50 -21.13 -9.22
N THR A 177 12.50 -20.68 -7.97
CA THR A 177 12.65 -21.58 -6.81
C THR A 177 11.37 -22.38 -6.51
N SER A 178 10.24 -22.01 -7.15
CA SER A 178 8.95 -22.68 -7.04
C SER A 178 8.43 -23.14 -8.41
N SER A 179 7.83 -24.33 -8.47
CA SER A 179 7.11 -24.79 -9.67
C SER A 179 5.76 -24.10 -9.86
N ARG A 180 5.28 -23.38 -8.85
CA ARG A 180 4.02 -22.63 -8.84
C ARG A 180 4.32 -21.16 -8.59
N VAL A 181 4.03 -20.32 -9.58
CA VAL A 181 4.19 -18.87 -9.49
C VAL A 181 2.82 -18.25 -9.24
N ASN A 182 2.65 -17.52 -8.15
CA ASN A 182 1.40 -16.84 -7.86
C ASN A 182 1.24 -15.62 -8.79
N THR A 183 0.15 -15.56 -9.55
CA THR A 183 -0.11 -14.51 -10.53
C THR A 183 -0.28 -13.15 -9.86
N PHE A 184 -1.06 -13.08 -8.79
CA PHE A 184 -1.36 -11.87 -8.03
C PHE A 184 -0.09 -11.26 -7.42
N GLU A 185 0.63 -12.03 -6.59
CA GLU A 185 1.85 -11.58 -5.91
C GLU A 185 2.93 -11.16 -6.91
N THR A 186 3.05 -11.89 -8.02
CA THR A 186 4.06 -11.56 -9.04
C THR A 186 3.71 -10.27 -9.79
N CYS A 187 2.41 -10.02 -10.00
CA CYS A 187 1.91 -8.83 -10.68
C CYS A 187 2.15 -7.58 -9.83
N ILE A 188 1.64 -7.57 -8.60
CA ILE A 188 1.64 -6.35 -7.77
C ILE A 188 3.05 -5.95 -7.32
N ARG A 189 3.93 -6.92 -7.03
CA ARG A 189 5.31 -6.72 -6.57
C ARG A 189 6.29 -6.47 -7.71
N TYR A 190 6.51 -7.50 -8.54
CA TYR A 190 7.56 -7.44 -9.55
C TYR A 190 7.17 -6.56 -10.73
N LEU A 191 6.02 -6.82 -11.36
CA LEU A 191 5.60 -6.01 -12.50
C LEU A 191 5.32 -4.57 -12.04
N GLY A 192 4.62 -4.40 -10.91
CA GLY A 192 4.38 -3.10 -10.31
C GLY A 192 5.66 -2.33 -9.98
N GLY A 193 6.58 -2.91 -9.21
CA GLY A 193 7.83 -2.28 -8.81
C GLY A 193 8.72 -1.91 -10.00
N LEU A 194 8.83 -2.77 -11.01
CA LEU A 194 9.59 -2.50 -12.24
C LEU A 194 8.96 -1.36 -13.06
N LEU A 195 7.64 -1.34 -13.20
CA LEU A 195 6.90 -0.30 -13.92
C LEU A 195 7.02 1.06 -13.23
N ALA A 196 6.83 1.11 -11.91
CA ALA A 196 6.94 2.37 -11.17
C ALA A 196 8.38 2.89 -11.17
N ALA A 197 9.37 2.03 -10.95
CA ALA A 197 10.77 2.43 -11.03
C ALA A 197 11.14 2.94 -12.44
N TYR A 198 10.58 2.35 -13.51
CA TYR A 198 10.71 2.87 -14.87
C TYR A 198 10.02 4.23 -15.04
N ASP A 199 8.79 4.39 -14.57
CA ASP A 199 8.04 5.66 -14.68
C ASP A 199 8.70 6.83 -13.95
N LEU A 200 9.44 6.52 -12.89
CA LEU A 200 10.20 7.50 -12.12
C LEU A 200 11.57 7.81 -12.72
N SER A 201 12.28 6.80 -13.25
CA SER A 201 13.69 6.93 -13.65
C SER A 201 13.94 6.99 -15.16
N GLY A 202 13.00 6.51 -15.97
CA GLY A 202 13.16 6.32 -17.41
C GLY A 202 14.17 5.25 -17.80
N HIS A 203 14.63 4.40 -16.87
CA HIS A 203 15.73 3.48 -17.14
C HIS A 203 15.29 2.24 -17.94
N ASP A 204 15.75 2.11 -19.19
CA ASP A 204 15.32 1.05 -20.11
C ASP A 204 15.56 -0.40 -19.63
N ALA A 205 16.56 -0.63 -18.76
CA ALA A 205 16.77 -1.96 -18.18
C ALA A 205 15.55 -2.42 -17.36
N LEU A 206 14.89 -1.51 -16.66
CA LEU A 206 13.69 -1.80 -15.88
C LEU A 206 12.50 -2.11 -16.80
N LYS A 207 12.33 -1.34 -17.87
CA LYS A 207 11.30 -1.62 -18.90
C LYS A 207 11.51 -3.00 -19.53
N ALA A 208 12.74 -3.36 -19.89
CA ALA A 208 13.04 -4.65 -20.47
C ALA A 208 12.66 -5.80 -19.52
N LYS A 209 13.02 -5.69 -18.23
CA LYS A 209 12.63 -6.67 -17.22
C LYS A 209 11.11 -6.70 -16.96
N ALA A 210 10.44 -5.54 -16.99
CA ALA A 210 8.98 -5.45 -16.85
C ALA A 210 8.26 -6.18 -17.99
N ILE A 211 8.77 -6.09 -19.22
CA ILE A 211 8.24 -6.83 -20.38
C ILE A 211 8.38 -8.34 -20.16
N GLU A 212 9.54 -8.82 -19.70
CA GLU A 212 9.73 -10.26 -19.42
C GLU A 212 8.74 -10.78 -18.36
N VAL A 213 8.52 -10.04 -17.27
CA VAL A 213 7.53 -10.42 -16.24
C VAL A 213 6.11 -10.31 -16.79
N GLY A 214 5.81 -9.28 -17.57
CA GLY A 214 4.52 -9.12 -18.22
C GLY A 214 4.18 -10.27 -19.17
N ASP A 215 5.14 -10.74 -19.95
CA ASP A 215 4.98 -11.90 -20.85
C ASP A 215 4.82 -13.22 -20.07
N LEU A 216 5.55 -13.40 -18.96
CA LEU A 216 5.33 -14.51 -18.03
C LEU A 216 3.91 -14.52 -17.49
N LEU A 217 3.43 -13.38 -16.98
CA LEU A 217 2.08 -13.25 -16.43
C LEU A 217 1.01 -13.43 -17.53
N TYR A 218 1.29 -12.95 -18.74
CA TYR A 218 0.41 -13.13 -19.91
C TYR A 218 0.27 -14.61 -20.29
N ALA A 219 1.31 -15.43 -20.09
CA ALA A 219 1.20 -16.89 -20.25
C ALA A 219 0.25 -17.55 -19.23
N GLY A 220 0.02 -16.92 -18.07
CA GLY A 220 -0.99 -17.34 -17.09
C GLY A 220 -2.42 -17.29 -17.62
N PHE A 221 -2.67 -16.53 -18.69
CA PHE A 221 -3.97 -16.47 -19.37
C PHE A 221 -4.14 -17.56 -20.44
N ASN A 222 -3.14 -18.39 -20.74
CA ASN A 222 -3.20 -19.47 -21.73
C ASN A 222 -4.14 -20.61 -21.28
N THR A 223 -5.43 -20.33 -21.28
CA THR A 223 -6.53 -21.17 -20.80
C THR A 223 -7.67 -21.15 -21.82
N GLU A 224 -8.57 -22.13 -21.76
CA GLU A 224 -9.63 -22.32 -22.75
C GLU A 224 -10.51 -21.06 -22.96
N HIS A 225 -10.67 -20.25 -21.91
CA HIS A 225 -11.50 -19.04 -21.95
C HIS A 225 -10.69 -17.73 -21.87
N GLY A 226 -9.36 -17.81 -21.86
CA GLY A 226 -8.49 -16.64 -21.74
C GLY A 226 -8.64 -15.90 -20.41
N ILE A 227 -8.92 -16.64 -19.34
CA ILE A 227 -9.02 -16.17 -17.94
C ILE A 227 -7.75 -16.64 -17.21
N PRO A 228 -7.15 -15.82 -16.34
CA PRO A 228 -5.88 -16.20 -15.72
C PRO A 228 -6.07 -17.32 -14.70
N VAL A 229 -5.03 -18.14 -14.55
CA VAL A 229 -4.86 -19.02 -13.38
C VAL A 229 -4.37 -18.20 -12.18
N ASP A 230 -4.71 -18.64 -10.97
CA ASP A 230 -4.20 -18.05 -9.73
C ASP A 230 -2.73 -18.44 -9.49
N PHE A 231 -2.38 -19.69 -9.84
CA PHE A 231 -1.00 -20.17 -9.83
C PHE A 231 -0.57 -20.70 -11.20
N ILE A 232 0.41 -20.02 -11.81
CA ILE A 232 1.05 -20.46 -13.04
C ILE A 232 1.93 -21.68 -12.74
N ASN A 233 1.62 -22.82 -13.36
CA ASN A 233 2.55 -23.94 -13.41
C ASN A 233 3.71 -23.57 -14.33
N PHE A 234 4.88 -23.33 -13.74
CA PHE A 234 6.00 -22.66 -14.39
C PHE A 234 6.52 -23.43 -15.62
N GLU A 235 6.70 -24.75 -15.50
CA GLU A 235 7.25 -25.57 -16.59
C GLU A 235 6.19 -25.92 -17.65
N GLU A 236 4.92 -26.06 -17.27
CA GLU A 236 3.85 -26.24 -18.27
C GLU A 236 3.59 -24.96 -19.07
N ALA A 237 3.65 -23.79 -18.43
CA ALA A 237 3.49 -22.50 -19.10
C ALA A 237 4.58 -22.28 -20.16
N LYS A 238 5.84 -22.65 -19.89
CA LYS A 238 6.94 -22.59 -20.87
C LYS A 238 6.70 -23.43 -22.11
N LYS A 239 6.03 -24.58 -21.97
CA LYS A 239 5.69 -25.46 -23.10
C LYS A 239 4.59 -24.89 -23.99
N GLY A 240 3.89 -23.84 -23.54
CA GLY A 240 2.72 -23.29 -24.22
C GLY A 240 1.46 -24.16 -24.12
N GLY A 241 1.50 -25.23 -23.31
CA GLY A 241 0.35 -26.07 -23.01
C GLY A 241 -0.73 -25.27 -22.28
N GLY A 242 -1.99 -25.65 -22.51
CA GLY A 242 -3.12 -25.01 -21.84
C GLY A 242 -3.06 -25.22 -20.32
N LEU A 243 -3.18 -24.14 -19.55
CA LEU A 243 -3.21 -24.17 -18.10
C LEU A 243 -4.62 -24.46 -17.58
N VAL A 244 -4.70 -25.06 -16.39
CA VAL A 244 -5.96 -25.45 -15.76
C VAL A 244 -6.36 -24.40 -14.73
N VAL A 245 -7.48 -23.72 -14.98
CA VAL A 245 -8.03 -22.71 -14.07
C VAL A 245 -8.60 -23.38 -12.81
N GLU A 246 -8.29 -22.80 -11.66
CA GLU A 246 -8.79 -23.21 -10.36
C GLU A 246 -10.32 -23.11 -10.29
N SER A 247 -10.94 -24.04 -9.56
CA SER A 247 -12.40 -24.08 -9.41
C SER A 247 -12.94 -22.97 -8.52
N GLU A 248 -12.12 -22.47 -7.60
CA GLU A 248 -12.47 -21.42 -6.65
C GLU A 248 -11.20 -20.66 -6.27
N VAL A 249 -11.28 -19.34 -6.25
CA VAL A 249 -10.19 -18.41 -5.90
C VAL A 249 -10.75 -17.23 -5.11
N VAL A 250 -9.88 -16.55 -4.38
CA VAL A 250 -10.20 -15.26 -3.76
C VAL A 250 -10.44 -14.21 -4.85
N SER A 251 -11.47 -13.39 -4.71
CA SER A 251 -11.89 -12.42 -5.73
C SER A 251 -10.85 -11.35 -6.05
N ALA A 252 -9.99 -11.00 -5.07
CA ALA A 252 -8.85 -10.11 -5.24
C ALA A 252 -7.87 -10.61 -6.32
N SER A 253 -7.58 -11.91 -6.37
CA SER A 253 -6.55 -12.44 -7.27
C SER A 253 -6.80 -12.13 -8.76
N PRO A 254 -7.95 -12.49 -9.37
CA PRO A 254 -8.26 -12.10 -10.74
C PRO A 254 -8.64 -10.60 -10.86
N GLY A 255 -9.05 -9.94 -9.78
CA GLY A 255 -9.41 -8.52 -9.78
C GLY A 255 -8.21 -7.56 -9.89
N THR A 256 -7.03 -8.00 -9.47
CA THR A 256 -5.88 -7.12 -9.20
C THR A 256 -4.72 -7.36 -10.16
N ILE A 257 -5.00 -7.19 -11.46
CA ILE A 257 -4.02 -7.27 -12.56
C ILE A 257 -4.12 -6.03 -13.47
N THR A 258 -5.28 -5.37 -13.44
CA THR A 258 -5.69 -4.36 -14.41
C THR A 258 -4.72 -3.20 -14.52
N LEU A 259 -4.19 -2.67 -13.41
CA LEU A 259 -3.35 -1.47 -13.44
C LEU A 259 -2.01 -1.75 -14.13
N GLU A 260 -1.33 -2.83 -13.75
CA GLU A 260 -0.02 -3.21 -14.27
C GLU A 260 -0.08 -3.53 -15.76
N PHE A 261 -1.03 -4.37 -16.17
CA PHE A 261 -1.17 -4.76 -17.59
C PHE A 261 -1.58 -3.57 -18.46
N SER A 262 -2.44 -2.69 -17.95
CA SER A 262 -2.80 -1.45 -18.63
C SER A 262 -1.59 -0.54 -18.78
N ARG A 263 -0.81 -0.34 -17.71
CA ARG A 263 0.37 0.51 -17.75
C ARG A 263 1.47 -0.07 -18.64
N LEU A 264 1.67 -1.38 -18.60
CA LEU A 264 2.61 -2.07 -19.49
C LEU A 264 2.24 -1.86 -20.97
N SER A 265 0.94 -1.94 -21.31
CA SER A 265 0.46 -1.61 -22.66
C SER A 265 0.75 -0.16 -23.02
N GLN A 266 0.53 0.79 -22.11
CA GLN A 266 0.81 2.22 -22.34
C GLN A 266 2.28 2.50 -22.66
N ILE A 267 3.22 1.83 -21.98
CA ILE A 267 4.66 2.09 -22.17
C ILE A 267 5.27 1.28 -23.32
N THR A 268 4.67 0.15 -23.69
CA THR A 268 5.17 -0.71 -24.78
C THR A 268 4.50 -0.42 -26.12
N GLY A 269 3.26 0.06 -26.11
CA GLY A 269 2.40 0.14 -27.29
C GLY A 269 1.81 -1.21 -27.72
N ASP A 270 2.00 -2.29 -26.94
CA ASP A 270 1.42 -3.59 -27.21
C ASP A 270 0.11 -3.77 -26.43
N ASP A 271 -1.01 -3.69 -27.14
CA ASP A 271 -2.36 -3.77 -26.57
C ASP A 271 -2.71 -5.13 -25.96
N LYS A 272 -1.88 -6.18 -26.16
CA LYS A 272 -2.21 -7.55 -25.73
C LYS A 272 -2.48 -7.63 -24.22
N TYR A 273 -1.71 -6.92 -23.40
CA TYR A 273 -1.85 -6.97 -21.95
C TYR A 273 -3.18 -6.34 -21.52
N TYR A 274 -3.47 -5.12 -21.98
CA TYR A 274 -4.75 -4.46 -21.71
C TYR A 274 -5.93 -5.28 -22.19
N ALA A 275 -5.85 -5.85 -23.39
CA ALA A 275 -6.91 -6.66 -23.96
C ALA A 275 -7.27 -7.86 -23.06
N ALA A 276 -6.27 -8.54 -22.48
CA ALA A 276 -6.49 -9.67 -21.57
C ALA A 276 -7.24 -9.26 -20.30
N VAL A 277 -6.77 -8.24 -19.59
CA VAL A 277 -7.42 -7.79 -18.34
C VAL A 277 -8.76 -7.11 -18.58
N SER A 278 -8.94 -6.41 -19.70
CA SER A 278 -10.21 -5.80 -20.04
C SER A 278 -11.29 -6.88 -20.21
N ARG A 279 -11.01 -7.97 -20.93
CA ARG A 279 -11.97 -9.09 -21.08
C ARG A 279 -12.24 -9.82 -19.77
N LEU A 280 -11.23 -9.98 -18.92
CA LEU A 280 -11.41 -10.54 -17.57
C LEU A 280 -12.43 -9.69 -16.79
N MET A 281 -12.26 -8.37 -16.79
CA MET A 281 -13.14 -7.46 -16.06
C MET A 281 -14.53 -7.31 -16.69
N ASP A 282 -14.76 -7.78 -17.93
CA ASP A 282 -16.11 -7.89 -18.49
C ASP A 282 -16.96 -8.95 -17.76
N VAL A 283 -16.33 -10.01 -17.22
CA VAL A 283 -17.01 -11.02 -16.39
C VAL A 283 -17.57 -10.37 -15.12
N PHE A 284 -16.72 -9.63 -14.39
CA PHE A 284 -17.12 -8.92 -13.19
C PHE A 284 -18.20 -7.87 -13.47
N HIS A 285 -18.00 -7.04 -14.50
CA HIS A 285 -18.92 -5.97 -14.86
C HIS A 285 -20.32 -6.48 -15.22
N LYS A 286 -20.40 -7.54 -16.03
CA LYS A 286 -21.68 -8.08 -16.51
C LYS A 286 -22.57 -8.55 -15.36
N ASP A 287 -21.98 -9.18 -14.35
CA ASP A 287 -22.73 -9.93 -13.33
C ASP A 287 -22.74 -9.24 -11.95
N GLN A 288 -22.15 -8.03 -11.81
CA GLN A 288 -22.06 -7.28 -10.54
C GLN A 288 -23.40 -7.08 -9.81
N ASN A 289 -24.49 -6.87 -10.55
CA ASN A 289 -25.82 -6.65 -9.97
C ASN A 289 -26.66 -7.93 -9.85
N ALA A 290 -26.11 -9.08 -10.25
CA ALA A 290 -26.74 -10.39 -10.12
C ALA A 290 -26.27 -11.16 -8.88
N THR A 291 -25.35 -10.58 -8.09
CA THR A 291 -24.84 -11.18 -6.85
C THR A 291 -25.88 -11.12 -5.74
N LYS A 292 -25.65 -11.86 -4.65
CA LYS A 292 -26.51 -11.80 -3.46
C LYS A 292 -26.49 -10.43 -2.75
N LEU A 293 -25.46 -9.62 -2.99
CA LEU A 293 -25.35 -8.24 -2.53
C LEU A 293 -25.09 -7.31 -3.74
N PRO A 294 -26.13 -6.94 -4.52
CA PRO A 294 -25.98 -6.22 -5.78
C PRO A 294 -25.08 -4.99 -5.66
N GLY A 295 -24.09 -4.88 -6.54
CA GLY A 295 -23.05 -3.84 -6.52
C GLY A 295 -21.71 -4.35 -5.97
N MET A 296 -21.68 -5.48 -5.26
CA MET A 296 -20.46 -6.11 -4.76
C MET A 296 -20.37 -7.57 -5.22
N TRP A 297 -19.16 -8.13 -5.23
CA TRP A 297 -18.87 -9.53 -5.51
C TRP A 297 -18.53 -10.30 -4.23
N PRO A 298 -18.85 -11.60 -4.17
CA PRO A 298 -18.49 -12.44 -3.04
C PRO A 298 -16.97 -12.59 -2.93
N MET A 299 -16.51 -12.85 -1.71
CA MET A 299 -15.10 -13.06 -1.37
C MET A 299 -14.45 -14.16 -2.22
N MET A 300 -15.18 -15.25 -2.49
CA MET A 300 -14.73 -16.38 -3.31
C MET A 300 -15.50 -16.41 -4.63
N VAL A 301 -14.78 -16.64 -5.73
CA VAL A 301 -15.31 -16.70 -7.11
C VAL A 301 -14.73 -17.89 -7.87
N SER A 302 -15.39 -18.32 -8.95
CA SER A 302 -14.91 -19.41 -9.81
C SER A 302 -14.50 -18.88 -11.17
N MET A 303 -13.20 -18.78 -11.42
CA MET A 303 -12.67 -18.40 -12.74
C MET A 303 -12.86 -19.50 -13.79
N ARG A 304 -12.85 -20.78 -13.38
CA ARG A 304 -13.15 -21.91 -14.27
C ARG A 304 -14.56 -21.82 -14.86
N ASN A 305 -15.55 -21.53 -14.03
CA ASN A 305 -16.95 -21.44 -14.47
C ASN A 305 -17.34 -20.01 -14.88
N ARG A 306 -16.43 -19.03 -14.68
CA ARG A 306 -16.71 -17.59 -14.77
C ARG A 306 -17.91 -17.18 -13.90
N ASP A 307 -18.05 -17.82 -12.75
CA ASP A 307 -19.07 -17.53 -11.76
C ASP A 307 -18.50 -16.55 -10.72
N VAL A 308 -19.01 -15.33 -10.75
CA VAL A 308 -18.67 -14.26 -9.81
C VAL A 308 -19.88 -13.85 -8.95
N VAL A 309 -20.92 -14.69 -8.87
CA VAL A 309 -22.22 -14.30 -8.26
C VAL A 309 -22.69 -15.19 -7.11
N SER A 310 -22.31 -16.47 -7.09
CA SER A 310 -22.98 -17.47 -6.23
C SER A 310 -22.63 -17.37 -4.72
N GLY A 311 -21.49 -16.78 -4.38
CA GLY A 311 -21.03 -16.67 -2.99
C GLY A 311 -21.93 -15.78 -2.12
N TYR A 312 -21.87 -16.00 -0.81
CA TYR A 312 -22.71 -15.30 0.17
C TYR A 312 -21.95 -14.38 1.13
N GLN A 313 -20.62 -14.49 1.18
CA GLN A 313 -19.77 -13.68 2.06
C GLN A 313 -19.19 -12.52 1.27
N PHE A 314 -19.37 -11.30 1.77
CA PHE A 314 -18.92 -10.06 1.15
C PHE A 314 -18.05 -9.31 2.14
N THR A 315 -16.86 -8.92 1.69
CA THR A 315 -15.89 -8.19 2.50
C THR A 315 -15.14 -7.20 1.62
N ILE A 316 -14.52 -6.22 2.26
CA ILE A 316 -13.48 -5.37 1.69
C ILE A 316 -12.14 -5.55 2.43
N GLY A 317 -12.04 -6.53 3.32
CA GLY A 317 -10.78 -6.94 3.94
C GLY A 317 -10.02 -7.92 3.03
N GLY A 318 -9.15 -8.71 3.65
CA GLY A 318 -8.36 -9.71 2.94
C GLY A 318 -9.20 -10.60 2.03
N ASN A 319 -8.62 -11.02 0.91
CA ASN A 319 -9.23 -11.85 -0.15
C ASN A 319 -10.15 -11.10 -1.14
N ALA A 320 -10.54 -9.86 -0.87
CA ALA A 320 -11.41 -9.08 -1.77
C ALA A 320 -11.02 -7.61 -1.93
N ASP A 321 -10.33 -7.03 -0.94
CA ASP A 321 -9.78 -5.66 -0.91
C ASP A 321 -9.42 -5.07 -2.29
N SER A 322 -8.36 -5.58 -2.91
CA SER A 322 -7.68 -5.00 -4.06
C SER A 322 -8.47 -5.13 -5.37
N LEU A 323 -9.44 -6.07 -5.45
CA LEU A 323 -10.45 -6.06 -6.51
C LEU A 323 -11.20 -4.73 -6.51
N TYR A 324 -11.67 -4.29 -5.35
CA TYR A 324 -12.40 -3.02 -5.22
C TYR A 324 -11.47 -1.82 -5.35
N GLU A 325 -10.25 -1.91 -4.80
CA GLU A 325 -9.24 -0.87 -4.90
C GLU A 325 -8.89 -0.51 -6.36
N TYR A 326 -8.79 -1.53 -7.22
CA TYR A 326 -8.37 -1.35 -8.61
C TYR A 326 -9.43 -0.71 -9.48
N LEU A 327 -10.71 -0.73 -9.11
CA LEU A 327 -11.78 -0.17 -9.94
C LEU A 327 -11.64 1.36 -10.11
N PRO A 328 -11.64 2.19 -9.04
CA PRO A 328 -11.52 3.63 -9.21
C PRO A 328 -10.10 4.02 -9.62
N LYS A 329 -9.08 3.25 -9.23
CA LYS A 329 -7.70 3.46 -9.69
C LYS A 329 -7.54 3.18 -11.18
N ALA A 330 -8.22 2.18 -11.74
CA ALA A 330 -8.23 1.90 -13.18
C ALA A 330 -8.98 2.98 -13.95
N HIS A 331 -10.10 3.49 -13.39
CA HIS A 331 -10.76 4.67 -13.93
C HIS A 331 -9.83 5.89 -13.93
N ALA A 332 -9.08 6.13 -12.85
CA ALA A 332 -8.09 7.20 -12.80
C ALA A 332 -7.01 7.02 -13.89
N LEU A 333 -6.51 5.80 -14.09
CA LEU A 333 -5.47 5.51 -15.09
C LEU A 333 -5.98 5.67 -16.54
N LEU A 334 -7.13 5.08 -16.85
CA LEU A 334 -7.63 4.87 -18.22
C LEU A 334 -8.72 5.85 -18.66
N GLY A 335 -9.42 6.50 -17.72
CA GLY A 335 -10.62 7.29 -17.98
C GLY A 335 -11.86 6.44 -18.29
N SER A 336 -12.94 7.09 -18.75
CA SER A 336 -14.22 6.44 -19.07
C SER A 336 -14.79 6.80 -20.46
N VAL A 337 -13.98 7.44 -21.32
CA VAL A 337 -14.42 7.83 -22.68
C VAL A 337 -14.57 6.60 -23.58
N ASP A 338 -13.65 5.63 -23.48
CA ASP A 338 -13.71 4.39 -24.24
C ASP A 338 -14.67 3.39 -23.56
N PRO A 339 -15.58 2.72 -24.31
CA PRO A 339 -16.50 1.74 -23.74
C PRO A 339 -15.81 0.63 -22.95
N SER A 340 -14.62 0.20 -23.36
CA SER A 340 -13.86 -0.84 -22.66
C SER A 340 -13.27 -0.39 -21.33
N ALA A 341 -13.19 0.92 -21.07
CA ALA A 341 -12.75 1.50 -19.79
C ALA A 341 -13.89 2.09 -18.95
N ALA A 342 -15.01 2.49 -19.57
CA ALA A 342 -16.18 3.04 -18.87
C ALA A 342 -16.76 2.13 -17.78
N LYS A 343 -16.58 0.81 -17.92
CA LYS A 343 -16.99 -0.18 -16.91
C LYS A 343 -16.32 0.02 -15.55
N PHE A 344 -15.10 0.54 -15.47
CA PHE A 344 -14.40 0.73 -14.21
C PHE A 344 -15.04 1.81 -13.35
N GLU A 345 -15.50 2.91 -13.96
CA GLU A 345 -16.30 3.93 -13.26
C GLU A 345 -17.65 3.37 -12.81
N THR A 346 -18.34 2.65 -13.69
CA THR A 346 -19.66 2.06 -13.41
C THR A 346 -19.58 1.09 -12.23
N MET A 347 -18.63 0.15 -12.30
CA MET A 347 -18.37 -0.80 -11.23
C MET A 347 -17.96 -0.13 -9.93
N SER A 348 -17.17 0.95 -10.01
CA SER A 348 -16.73 1.72 -8.85
C SER A 348 -17.90 2.30 -8.07
N ARG A 349 -18.77 3.04 -8.75
CA ARG A 349 -19.93 3.69 -8.10
C ARG A 349 -20.86 2.66 -7.46
N ALA A 350 -21.13 1.56 -8.17
CA ALA A 350 -21.99 0.51 -7.65
C ALA A 350 -21.43 -0.15 -6.37
N PHE A 351 -20.12 -0.47 -6.31
CA PHE A 351 -19.58 -1.04 -5.08
C PHE A 351 -19.51 0.00 -3.95
N LEU A 352 -19.18 1.26 -4.25
CA LEU A 352 -19.09 2.33 -3.25
C LEU A 352 -20.45 2.54 -2.58
N ASP A 353 -21.52 2.62 -3.37
CA ASP A 353 -22.87 2.80 -2.82
C ASP A 353 -23.33 1.59 -1.98
N THR A 354 -23.03 0.38 -2.46
CA THR A 354 -23.40 -0.86 -1.77
C THR A 354 -22.59 -1.05 -0.47
N ALA A 355 -21.28 -0.84 -0.49
CA ALA A 355 -20.44 -0.97 0.69
C ALA A 355 -20.80 0.08 1.76
N MET A 356 -21.05 1.32 1.34
CA MET A 356 -21.49 2.40 2.23
C MET A 356 -22.82 2.10 2.93
N SER A 357 -23.70 1.34 2.28
CA SER A 357 -25.02 1.01 2.83
C SER A 357 -25.04 -0.25 3.71
N ASN A 358 -24.07 -1.15 3.53
CA ASN A 358 -24.14 -2.49 4.12
C ASN A 358 -22.95 -2.85 5.02
N LEU A 359 -21.74 -2.36 4.74
CA LEU A 359 -20.52 -2.80 5.41
C LEU A 359 -20.06 -1.84 6.51
N PHE A 360 -20.40 -0.56 6.44
CA PHE A 360 -19.87 0.44 7.36
C PHE A 360 -20.76 0.66 8.57
N PHE A 361 -20.14 0.83 9.73
CA PHE A 361 -20.85 1.09 10.98
C PHE A 361 -20.11 2.08 11.87
N ALA A 362 -20.87 2.78 12.71
CA ALA A 362 -20.33 3.56 13.82
C ALA A 362 -20.16 2.62 15.03
N PRO A 363 -18.94 2.40 15.52
CA PRO A 363 -18.73 1.59 16.71
C PRO A 363 -19.25 2.30 17.96
N MET A 364 -19.78 1.54 18.92
CA MET A 364 -20.13 2.06 20.24
C MET A 364 -18.85 2.24 21.08
N ILE A 365 -18.41 3.49 21.23
CA ILE A 365 -17.19 3.87 21.96
C ILE A 365 -17.51 4.81 23.13
N PRO A 366 -16.66 4.90 24.18
CA PRO A 366 -16.87 5.82 25.29
C PRO A 366 -16.74 7.30 24.91
N GLY A 367 -15.94 7.60 23.88
CA GLY A 367 -15.64 8.96 23.44
C GLY A 367 -16.71 9.55 22.52
N GLN A 368 -16.39 10.71 21.94
CA GLN A 368 -17.29 11.45 21.05
C GLN A 368 -16.75 11.56 19.61
N GLU A 369 -15.80 10.72 19.24
CA GLU A 369 -15.18 10.70 17.92
C GLU A 369 -16.21 10.34 16.84
N GLU A 370 -16.16 11.06 15.72
CA GLU A 370 -16.95 10.76 14.52
C GLU A 370 -16.14 9.83 13.61
N ILE A 371 -16.33 8.54 13.83
CA ILE A 371 -15.63 7.48 13.11
C ILE A 371 -16.61 6.46 12.51
N LEU A 372 -16.17 5.82 11.44
CA LEU A 372 -16.77 4.62 10.89
C LEU A 372 -15.72 3.51 10.86
N ILE A 373 -16.18 2.27 10.94
CA ILE A 373 -15.38 1.05 10.79
C ILE A 373 -16.03 0.20 9.70
N SER A 374 -15.22 -0.48 8.92
CA SER A 374 -15.65 -1.48 7.95
C SER A 374 -15.84 -2.84 8.59
N GLY A 375 -17.00 -3.45 8.32
CA GLY A 375 -17.33 -4.82 8.67
C GLY A 375 -17.42 -5.73 7.45
N ASN A 376 -17.93 -6.93 7.68
CA ASN A 376 -18.22 -7.95 6.68
C ASN A 376 -19.73 -8.18 6.59
N VAL A 377 -20.24 -8.66 5.45
CA VAL A 377 -21.65 -8.98 5.28
C VAL A 377 -21.81 -10.41 4.78
N ASP A 378 -22.59 -11.21 5.49
CA ASP A 378 -23.08 -12.49 5.01
C ASP A 378 -24.52 -12.32 4.53
N VAL A 379 -24.84 -12.83 3.33
CA VAL A 379 -26.20 -12.81 2.77
C VAL A 379 -26.80 -14.22 2.82
N LEU A 380 -27.59 -14.48 3.86
CA LEU A 380 -28.28 -15.75 4.09
C LEU A 380 -29.77 -15.65 3.71
N GLU A 381 -30.58 -16.61 4.13
CA GLU A 381 -32.02 -16.68 3.77
C GLU A 381 -32.84 -15.48 4.29
N ASP A 382 -32.42 -14.89 5.41
CA ASP A 382 -33.05 -13.74 6.06
C ASP A 382 -32.53 -12.38 5.55
N GLY A 383 -31.57 -12.40 4.61
CA GLY A 383 -31.01 -11.21 3.97
C GLY A 383 -29.57 -10.89 4.41
N PRO A 384 -29.09 -9.67 4.13
CA PRO A 384 -27.74 -9.25 4.50
C PRO A 384 -27.62 -9.03 6.01
N SER A 385 -26.60 -9.63 6.62
CA SER A 385 -26.26 -9.48 8.03
C SER A 385 -24.82 -8.98 8.18
N LEU A 386 -24.65 -7.84 8.85
CA LEU A 386 -23.35 -7.24 9.15
C LEU A 386 -22.66 -7.98 10.33
N ASP A 387 -21.46 -8.52 10.10
CA ASP A 387 -20.52 -8.86 11.18
C ASP A 387 -19.58 -7.66 11.40
N PRO A 388 -19.57 -7.06 12.60
CA PRO A 388 -18.68 -5.94 12.93
C PRO A 388 -17.24 -6.42 13.21
N GLU A 389 -16.74 -7.34 12.39
CA GLU A 389 -15.33 -7.71 12.32
C GLU A 389 -14.63 -6.82 11.31
N SER A 390 -13.54 -6.20 11.74
CA SER A 390 -12.68 -5.40 10.89
C SER A 390 -11.26 -5.94 10.94
N GLU A 391 -10.48 -5.59 9.94
CA GLU A 391 -9.12 -6.05 9.76
C GLU A 391 -8.22 -4.86 9.40
N HIS A 392 -6.93 -4.96 9.73
CA HIS A 392 -5.94 -3.98 9.28
C HIS A 392 -5.97 -3.82 7.76
N LEU A 393 -6.08 -4.94 7.03
CA LEU A 393 -6.23 -4.97 5.57
C LEU A 393 -7.37 -4.10 5.06
N SER A 394 -8.49 -3.97 5.80
CA SER A 394 -9.62 -3.16 5.34
C SER A 394 -9.38 -1.65 5.46
N CYS A 395 -8.29 -1.22 6.12
CA CYS A 395 -8.06 0.19 6.41
C CYS A 395 -7.69 1.06 5.20
N PHE A 396 -7.35 0.49 4.04
CA PHE A 396 -7.14 1.24 2.79
C PHE A 396 -8.43 1.94 2.32
N ILE A 397 -9.59 1.44 2.76
CA ILE A 397 -10.90 1.87 2.26
C ILE A 397 -11.16 3.36 2.49
N GLY A 398 -10.64 3.93 3.58
CA GLY A 398 -10.77 5.36 3.86
C GLY A 398 -10.13 6.23 2.78
N GLY A 399 -8.90 5.87 2.39
CA GLY A 399 -8.17 6.48 1.28
C GLY A 399 -8.88 6.27 -0.05
N LEU A 400 -9.37 5.05 -0.31
CA LEU A 400 -10.10 4.74 -1.55
C LEU A 400 -11.38 5.57 -1.70
N TYR A 401 -12.18 5.71 -0.64
CA TYR A 401 -13.39 6.53 -0.64
C TYR A 401 -13.09 8.01 -0.81
N ALA A 402 -12.04 8.52 -0.16
CA ALA A 402 -11.62 9.90 -0.34
C ALA A 402 -11.14 10.18 -1.78
N LEU A 403 -10.32 9.27 -2.34
CA LEU A 403 -9.88 9.31 -3.74
C LEU A 403 -11.08 9.30 -4.68
N SER A 404 -12.02 8.37 -4.45
CA SER A 404 -13.25 8.23 -5.24
C SER A 404 -14.15 9.47 -5.13
N GLY A 405 -14.24 10.09 -3.96
CA GLY A 405 -14.98 11.35 -3.77
C GLY A 405 -14.43 12.49 -4.63
N ARG A 406 -13.09 12.56 -4.81
CA ARG A 406 -12.48 13.52 -5.73
C ARG A 406 -12.64 13.12 -7.19
N LEU A 407 -12.43 11.85 -7.54
CA LEU A 407 -12.57 11.34 -8.92
C LEU A 407 -14.00 11.49 -9.44
N PHE A 408 -14.99 11.25 -8.59
CA PHE A 408 -16.40 11.24 -8.96
C PHE A 408 -17.16 12.49 -8.54
N GLN A 409 -16.45 13.48 -7.96
CA GLN A 409 -17.00 14.73 -7.44
C GLN A 409 -18.19 14.50 -6.48
N ASN A 410 -18.00 13.56 -5.56
CA ASN A 410 -18.99 13.15 -4.56
C ASN A 410 -18.47 13.42 -3.14
N ASP A 411 -19.04 14.44 -2.49
CA ASP A 411 -18.66 14.85 -1.14
C ASP A 411 -19.06 13.82 -0.07
N GLU A 412 -20.10 13.01 -0.30
CA GLU A 412 -20.50 11.95 0.63
C GLU A 412 -19.44 10.84 0.69
N TYR A 413 -18.87 10.44 -0.46
CA TYR A 413 -17.76 9.50 -0.48
C TYR A 413 -16.54 10.06 0.26
N LEU A 414 -16.23 11.35 0.06
CA LEU A 414 -15.12 11.99 0.75
C LEU A 414 -15.33 12.02 2.28
N ASP A 415 -16.53 12.36 2.74
CA ASP A 415 -16.88 12.37 4.16
C ASP A 415 -16.79 10.98 4.80
N HIS A 416 -17.29 9.94 4.12
CA HIS A 416 -17.14 8.56 4.57
C HIS A 416 -15.66 8.13 4.61
N GLY A 417 -14.88 8.50 3.60
CA GLY A 417 -13.43 8.26 3.56
C GLY A 417 -12.71 8.86 4.76
N VAL A 418 -13.04 10.10 5.13
CA VAL A 418 -12.51 10.76 6.35
C VAL A 418 -12.87 9.97 7.61
N LYS A 419 -14.13 9.55 7.76
CA LYS A 419 -14.61 8.83 8.96
C LYS A 419 -14.00 7.44 9.08
N LEU A 420 -13.82 6.73 7.97
CA LEU A 420 -13.18 5.41 7.92
C LEU A 420 -11.68 5.49 8.26
N ALA A 421 -10.96 6.45 7.67
CA ALA A 421 -9.56 6.68 7.98
C ALA A 421 -9.36 7.08 9.46
N ARG A 422 -10.26 7.91 10.02
CA ARG A 422 -10.26 8.21 11.46
C ARG A 422 -10.57 6.98 12.32
N GLY A 423 -11.43 6.08 11.86
CA GLY A 423 -11.71 4.81 12.55
C GLY A 423 -10.47 3.92 12.68
N CYS A 424 -9.70 3.78 11.60
CA CYS A 424 -8.43 3.05 11.65
C CYS A 424 -7.39 3.75 12.53
N ALA A 425 -7.28 5.08 12.46
CA ALA A 425 -6.41 5.85 13.35
C ALA A 425 -6.82 5.69 14.83
N TYR A 426 -8.12 5.66 15.12
CA TYR A 426 -8.66 5.37 16.45
C TYR A 426 -8.27 3.97 16.91
N ALA A 427 -8.40 2.96 16.04
CA ALA A 427 -7.97 1.60 16.36
C ALA A 427 -6.48 1.52 16.70
N TYR A 428 -5.61 2.26 16.02
CA TYR A 428 -4.19 2.35 16.39
C TYR A 428 -4.01 2.94 17.80
N GLN A 429 -4.64 4.09 18.06
CA GLN A 429 -4.48 4.82 19.31
C GLN A 429 -5.10 4.09 20.52
N ALA A 430 -6.10 3.25 20.30
CA ALA A 430 -6.81 2.56 21.37
C ALA A 430 -5.97 1.48 22.06
N PHE A 431 -5.02 0.87 21.36
CA PHE A 431 -4.25 -0.26 21.89
C PHE A 431 -2.98 0.18 22.62
N PRO A 432 -2.53 -0.55 23.65
CA PRO A 432 -1.35 -0.18 24.45
C PRO A 432 -0.06 0.03 23.65
N SER A 433 0.18 -0.73 22.59
CA SER A 433 1.34 -0.56 21.71
C SER A 433 1.28 0.72 20.87
N GLY A 434 0.10 1.34 20.74
CA GLY A 434 -0.17 2.40 19.77
C GLY A 434 -0.35 1.87 18.33
N ILE A 435 -0.61 0.57 18.17
CA ILE A 435 -0.79 -0.14 16.90
C ILE A 435 -2.05 -0.98 16.98
N MET A 436 -2.85 -1.00 15.90
CA MET A 436 -4.07 -1.81 15.85
C MET A 436 -3.77 -3.29 15.55
N PRO A 437 -4.64 -4.22 15.96
CA PRO A 437 -4.49 -5.64 15.63
C PRO A 437 -4.81 -5.92 14.16
N GLU A 438 -4.28 -7.02 13.62
CA GLU A 438 -4.62 -7.53 12.28
C GLU A 438 -6.12 -7.78 12.13
N ARG A 439 -6.81 -8.32 13.15
CA ARG A 439 -8.27 -8.59 13.12
C ARG A 439 -8.92 -8.33 14.47
N TYR A 440 -10.05 -7.64 14.49
CA TYR A 440 -10.78 -7.27 15.70
C TYR A 440 -12.28 -7.10 15.46
N ASN A 441 -13.06 -7.18 16.53
CA ASN A 441 -14.48 -6.85 16.51
C ASN A 441 -14.75 -5.66 17.41
N MET A 442 -15.68 -4.79 17.00
CA MET A 442 -16.21 -3.71 17.84
C MET A 442 -17.70 -3.89 18.11
N VAL A 443 -18.19 -3.28 19.20
CA VAL A 443 -19.63 -3.31 19.50
C VAL A 443 -20.39 -2.39 18.56
N LEU A 444 -21.49 -2.88 17.99
CA LEU A 444 -22.41 -2.09 17.18
C LEU A 444 -23.29 -1.18 18.05
N CYS A 445 -23.45 0.06 17.59
CA CYS A 445 -24.54 0.90 18.05
C CYS A 445 -25.91 0.25 17.77
N PRO A 446 -26.90 0.38 18.68
CA PRO A 446 -28.22 -0.18 18.49
C PRO A 446 -29.01 0.59 17.42
N GLY A 447 -29.97 -0.09 16.79
CA GLY A 447 -30.87 0.49 15.80
C GLY A 447 -30.65 -0.07 14.39
N PRO A 448 -31.54 0.29 13.44
CA PRO A 448 -31.53 -0.26 12.09
C PRO A 448 -30.48 0.38 11.18
N ASP A 449 -29.97 1.57 11.51
CA ASP A 449 -28.91 2.25 10.76
C ASP A 449 -27.61 2.19 11.56
N HIS A 450 -26.78 1.19 11.25
CA HIS A 450 -25.55 0.91 11.99
C HIS A 450 -24.49 2.02 11.86
N ARG A 451 -24.66 2.98 10.94
CA ARG A 451 -23.77 4.14 10.78
C ARG A 451 -24.09 5.27 11.76
N LYS A 452 -25.23 5.20 12.44
CA LYS A 452 -25.59 6.20 13.46
C LYS A 452 -24.87 5.91 14.76
N ARG A 453 -24.21 6.95 15.26
CA ARG A 453 -23.61 6.96 16.58
C ARG A 453 -24.66 6.82 17.68
N CYS A 454 -24.21 6.29 18.81
CA CYS A 454 -24.97 6.10 20.02
C CYS A 454 -24.16 6.53 21.24
N ALA A 455 -24.84 6.75 22.37
CA ALA A 455 -24.16 6.92 23.65
C ALA A 455 -23.57 5.59 24.12
N TRP A 456 -22.49 5.66 24.89
CA TRP A 456 -21.90 4.48 25.53
C TRP A 456 -22.90 3.78 26.45
N ASP A 457 -23.04 2.46 26.28
CA ASP A 457 -23.83 1.59 27.13
C ASP A 457 -22.94 0.46 27.67
N GLU A 458 -22.55 0.58 28.95
CA GLU A 458 -21.67 -0.38 29.62
C GLU A 458 -22.29 -1.79 29.69
N LYS A 459 -23.61 -1.88 29.84
CA LYS A 459 -24.31 -3.17 29.93
C LYS A 459 -24.25 -3.86 28.56
N ARG A 460 -24.61 -3.15 27.49
CA ARG A 460 -24.55 -3.68 26.12
C ARG A 460 -23.13 -4.08 25.73
N TYR A 461 -22.13 -3.28 26.11
CA TYR A 461 -20.73 -3.63 25.90
C TYR A 461 -20.37 -4.95 26.58
N THR A 462 -20.69 -5.08 27.87
CA THR A 462 -20.39 -6.27 28.66
C THR A 462 -21.06 -7.52 28.08
N GLU A 463 -22.33 -7.42 27.68
CA GLU A 463 -23.08 -8.51 27.05
C GLU A 463 -22.48 -8.91 25.69
N SER A 464 -22.13 -7.92 24.86
CA SER A 464 -21.54 -8.15 23.53
C SER A 464 -20.14 -8.75 23.63
N ALA A 465 -19.33 -8.31 24.59
CA ALA A 465 -18.01 -8.86 24.88
C ALA A 465 -18.11 -10.30 25.38
N ALA A 466 -19.00 -10.58 26.34
CA ALA A 466 -19.20 -11.92 26.88
C ALA A 466 -19.72 -12.93 25.84
N ALA A 467 -20.42 -12.45 24.80
CA ALA A 467 -20.88 -13.29 23.69
C ALA A 467 -19.77 -13.72 22.73
N ARG A 468 -18.57 -13.11 22.77
CA ARG A 468 -17.44 -13.44 21.90
C ARG A 468 -16.47 -14.40 22.62
N PRO A 469 -16.28 -15.64 22.15
CA PRO A 469 -15.37 -16.60 22.78
C PRO A 469 -13.92 -16.13 22.90
N GLN A 470 -13.48 -15.24 22.00
CA GLN A 470 -12.13 -14.69 21.94
C GLN A 470 -11.93 -13.43 22.78
N TYR A 471 -12.95 -12.97 23.53
CA TYR A 471 -12.84 -11.77 24.36
C TYR A 471 -11.79 -11.93 25.46
N LYS A 472 -11.01 -10.87 25.68
CA LYS A 472 -10.08 -10.74 26.80
C LYS A 472 -10.38 -9.45 27.58
N PRO A 473 -10.27 -9.45 28.92
CA PRO A 473 -10.66 -8.30 29.75
C PRO A 473 -9.72 -7.08 29.61
N ASN A 474 -8.54 -7.25 29.02
CA ASN A 474 -7.57 -6.18 28.81
C ASN A 474 -7.76 -5.41 27.48
N LEU A 475 -8.81 -5.72 26.72
CA LEU A 475 -9.09 -5.00 25.48
C LEU A 475 -9.60 -3.58 25.75
N PRO A 476 -9.28 -2.61 24.87
CA PRO A 476 -9.82 -1.26 24.99
C PRO A 476 -11.35 -1.27 24.91
N LYS A 477 -12.02 -0.35 25.62
CA LYS A 477 -13.49 -0.24 25.58
C LYS A 477 -13.98 -0.02 24.15
N GLY A 478 -15.07 -0.70 23.81
CA GLY A 478 -15.64 -0.72 22.45
C GLY A 478 -15.16 -1.90 21.62
N PHE A 479 -13.98 -2.48 21.92
CA PHE A 479 -13.47 -3.68 21.27
C PHE A 479 -13.94 -4.93 22.02
N THR A 480 -14.43 -5.91 21.28
CA THR A 480 -14.90 -7.20 21.83
C THR A 480 -13.96 -8.35 21.54
N THR A 481 -13.06 -8.19 20.57
CA THR A 481 -12.00 -9.16 20.28
C THR A 481 -10.75 -8.45 19.77
N ALA A 482 -9.61 -9.13 19.87
CA ALA A 482 -8.45 -8.95 19.01
C ALA A 482 -8.11 -10.35 18.49
N LYS A 483 -8.90 -10.82 17.51
CA LYS A 483 -8.88 -12.20 16.99
C LYS A 483 -7.51 -12.57 16.44
N ASP A 484 -6.88 -11.64 15.75
CA ASP A 484 -5.47 -11.72 15.39
C ASP A 484 -4.78 -10.49 15.97
N PRO A 485 -4.12 -10.60 17.14
CA PRO A 485 -3.51 -9.47 17.83
C PRO A 485 -2.16 -9.09 17.26
N ARG A 486 -1.69 -9.75 16.20
CA ARG A 486 -0.40 -9.44 15.57
C ARG A 486 -0.45 -8.09 14.87
N TYR A 487 0.71 -7.58 14.51
CA TYR A 487 0.88 -6.54 13.49
C TYR A 487 2.11 -6.90 12.65
N ILE A 488 1.90 -7.12 11.35
CA ILE A 488 2.93 -7.68 10.47
C ILE A 488 3.55 -6.64 9.53
N LEU A 489 3.70 -5.40 10.02
CA LEU A 489 4.31 -4.27 9.31
C LEU A 489 3.46 -3.68 8.17
N ARG A 490 2.14 -3.94 8.19
CA ARG A 490 1.23 -3.59 7.09
C ARG A 490 1.00 -2.09 6.89
N PRO A 491 0.67 -1.65 5.66
CA PRO A 491 0.56 -0.23 5.31
C PRO A 491 -0.87 0.34 5.28
N GLU A 492 -1.94 -0.45 5.30
CA GLU A 492 -3.23 0.00 4.74
C GLU A 492 -3.83 1.20 5.53
N ALA A 493 -3.62 1.26 6.84
CA ALA A 493 -4.02 2.42 7.65
C ALA A 493 -3.21 3.69 7.32
N ILE A 494 -1.88 3.57 7.13
CA ILE A 494 -1.04 4.73 6.78
C ILE A 494 -1.24 5.16 5.32
N GLU A 495 -1.62 4.25 4.42
CA GLU A 495 -2.08 4.60 3.07
C GLU A 495 -3.25 5.57 3.13
N SER A 496 -4.32 5.22 3.87
CA SER A 496 -5.48 6.08 4.03
C SER A 496 -5.12 7.44 4.60
N VAL A 497 -4.28 7.49 5.63
CA VAL A 497 -3.80 8.75 6.22
C VAL A 497 -3.02 9.59 5.20
N PHE A 498 -2.16 8.97 4.39
CA PHE A 498 -1.45 9.64 3.30
C PHE A 498 -2.41 10.21 2.25
N ILE A 499 -3.36 9.42 1.75
CA ILE A 499 -4.32 9.85 0.74
C ILE A 499 -5.16 11.03 1.27
N LEU A 500 -5.68 10.92 2.50
CA LEU A 500 -6.47 11.98 3.12
C LEU A 500 -5.65 13.24 3.35
N TRP A 501 -4.39 13.13 3.77
CA TRP A 501 -3.47 14.28 3.84
C TRP A 501 -3.36 14.98 2.48
N ARG A 502 -3.12 14.22 1.40
CA ARG A 502 -2.95 14.80 0.05
C ARG A 502 -4.24 15.40 -0.50
N ILE A 503 -5.40 14.84 -0.17
CA ILE A 503 -6.71 15.28 -0.67
C ILE A 503 -7.28 16.47 0.10
N THR A 504 -7.07 16.52 1.41
CA THR A 504 -7.68 17.54 2.28
C THR A 504 -6.71 18.68 2.62
N GLY A 505 -5.41 18.41 2.67
CA GLY A 505 -4.42 19.36 3.19
C GLY A 505 -4.54 19.62 4.70
N ASP A 506 -5.35 18.82 5.42
CA ASP A 506 -5.53 18.98 6.87
C ASP A 506 -4.31 18.43 7.64
N PRO A 507 -3.59 19.27 8.41
CA PRO A 507 -2.39 18.85 9.13
C PRO A 507 -2.64 17.73 10.15
N VAL A 508 -3.88 17.50 10.61
CA VAL A 508 -4.22 16.42 11.54
C VAL A 508 -3.76 15.05 11.01
N TRP A 509 -3.80 14.84 9.69
CA TRP A 509 -3.37 13.59 9.08
C TRP A 509 -1.86 13.38 9.18
N ARG A 510 -1.07 14.46 9.11
CA ARG A 510 0.38 14.35 9.32
C ARG A 510 0.73 14.12 10.79
N GLU A 511 0.01 14.73 11.72
CA GLU A 511 0.18 14.43 13.14
C GLU A 511 -0.20 12.98 13.45
N THR A 512 -1.30 12.50 12.87
CA THR A 512 -1.73 11.10 12.96
C THR A 512 -0.65 10.16 12.40
N ALA A 513 -0.13 10.44 11.21
CA ALA A 513 0.98 9.69 10.62
C ALA A 513 2.22 9.69 11.52
N TRP A 514 2.53 10.80 12.19
CA TRP A 514 3.70 10.88 13.06
C TRP A 514 3.53 10.03 14.31
N THR A 515 2.37 10.10 14.97
CA THR A 515 2.06 9.25 16.13
C THR A 515 2.10 7.76 15.76
N MET A 516 1.51 7.39 14.62
CA MET A 516 1.58 6.02 14.11
C MET A 516 3.01 5.58 13.84
N PHE A 517 3.82 6.44 13.19
CA PHE A 517 5.22 6.14 12.89
C PHE A 517 6.05 5.93 14.17
N GLU A 518 5.89 6.79 15.19
CA GLU A 518 6.61 6.66 16.45
C GLU A 518 6.31 5.32 17.14
N ALA A 519 5.03 4.92 17.19
CA ALA A 519 4.61 3.64 17.75
C ALA A 519 5.15 2.46 16.94
N VAL A 520 4.91 2.44 15.63
CA VAL A 520 5.34 1.37 14.72
C VAL A 520 6.86 1.22 14.73
N ALA A 521 7.61 2.31 14.57
CA ALA A 521 9.07 2.26 14.52
C ALA A 521 9.66 1.79 15.86
N ALA A 522 9.07 2.17 17.00
CA ALA A 522 9.56 1.76 18.32
C ALA A 522 9.22 0.30 18.65
N GLU A 523 7.96 -0.12 18.47
CA GLU A 523 7.51 -1.45 18.88
C GLU A 523 8.07 -2.56 17.99
N THR A 524 8.35 -2.26 16.72
CA THR A 524 8.86 -3.25 15.73
C THR A 524 10.40 -3.28 15.62
N ASP A 525 11.13 -2.38 16.28
CA ASP A 525 12.59 -2.25 16.10
C ASP A 525 13.36 -3.52 16.52
N THR A 526 14.32 -3.92 15.70
CA THR A 526 15.29 -4.99 16.03
C THR A 526 16.71 -4.48 15.89
N LYS A 527 17.72 -5.30 16.19
CA LYS A 527 19.12 -4.92 15.92
C LYS A 527 19.39 -4.63 14.43
N LEU A 528 18.78 -5.41 13.53
CA LEU A 528 19.06 -5.33 12.09
C LEU A 528 18.07 -4.41 11.38
N ALA A 529 16.77 -4.54 11.63
CA ALA A 529 15.73 -3.81 10.90
C ALA A 529 14.47 -3.67 11.77
N ASN A 530 13.30 -4.03 11.23
CA ASN A 530 12.02 -4.06 11.90
C ASN A 530 11.36 -5.41 11.68
N ALA A 531 10.57 -5.86 12.64
CA ALA A 531 9.95 -7.18 12.66
C ALA A 531 8.47 -7.08 13.04
N ALA A 532 7.67 -8.01 12.52
CA ALA A 532 6.30 -8.19 12.98
C ALA A 532 6.25 -8.42 14.51
N ILE A 533 5.20 -7.93 15.15
CA ILE A 533 4.94 -8.12 16.58
C ILE A 533 3.74 -9.04 16.80
N MET A 534 3.80 -9.86 17.85
CA MET A 534 2.84 -10.95 18.06
C MET A 534 1.56 -10.54 18.78
N ASP A 535 1.58 -9.47 19.57
CA ASP A 535 0.44 -9.02 20.37
C ASP A 535 0.50 -7.50 20.62
N VAL A 536 -0.37 -6.74 19.96
CA VAL A 536 -0.53 -5.28 20.12
C VAL A 536 -1.21 -4.88 21.44
N THR A 537 -1.79 -5.83 22.17
CA THR A 537 -2.46 -5.54 23.46
C THR A 537 -1.48 -5.28 24.60
N VAL A 538 -0.17 -5.41 24.33
CA VAL A 538 0.91 -5.13 25.26
C VAL A 538 2.02 -4.34 24.57
N LYS A 539 2.82 -3.60 25.35
CA LYS A 539 4.05 -2.98 24.86
C LYS A 539 5.21 -3.97 24.95
N GLY A 540 6.18 -3.86 24.02
CA GLY A 540 7.36 -4.72 24.03
C GLY A 540 7.05 -6.18 23.73
N SER A 541 6.06 -6.41 22.86
CA SER A 541 5.60 -7.74 22.45
C SER A 541 6.72 -8.58 21.82
N GLU A 542 6.54 -9.90 21.85
CA GLU A 542 7.41 -10.82 21.12
C GLU A 542 7.40 -10.47 19.62
N LYS A 543 8.54 -10.68 18.98
CA LYS A 543 8.76 -10.35 17.57
C LYS A 543 8.95 -11.62 16.76
N GLU A 544 8.33 -11.67 15.59
CA GLU A 544 8.55 -12.74 14.62
C GLU A 544 9.78 -12.41 13.76
N ASP A 545 10.64 -13.39 13.49
CA ASP A 545 11.87 -13.20 12.73
C ASP A 545 11.60 -13.13 11.21
N TYR A 546 10.78 -12.16 10.82
CA TYR A 546 10.35 -11.95 9.45
C TYR A 546 10.05 -10.48 9.15
N MET A 547 10.52 -9.99 8.00
CA MET A 547 10.29 -8.63 7.48
C MET A 547 9.80 -8.74 6.04
N GLU A 548 8.52 -8.53 5.84
CA GLU A 548 7.90 -8.50 4.50
C GLU A 548 8.48 -7.37 3.63
N SER A 549 8.45 -7.57 2.31
CA SER A 549 8.97 -6.57 1.36
C SER A 549 8.18 -5.26 1.40
N PHE A 550 6.87 -5.32 1.63
CA PHE A 550 5.99 -4.14 1.77
C PHE A 550 6.35 -3.23 2.95
N TRP A 551 7.15 -3.67 3.92
CA TRP A 551 7.67 -2.74 4.94
C TRP A 551 8.42 -1.56 4.28
N MET A 552 9.21 -1.87 3.25
CA MET A 552 10.01 -0.91 2.51
C MET A 552 9.29 -0.38 1.26
N ALA A 553 8.44 -1.22 0.64
CA ALA A 553 7.66 -0.84 -0.52
C ALA A 553 6.50 0.10 -0.15
N GLU A 554 5.89 -0.05 1.01
CA GLU A 554 4.61 0.59 1.30
C GLU A 554 4.65 1.38 2.60
N THR A 555 4.86 0.71 3.72
CA THR A 555 4.66 1.32 5.05
C THR A 555 5.59 2.52 5.26
N LEU A 556 6.89 2.33 5.03
CA LEU A 556 7.86 3.43 5.12
C LEU A 556 7.70 4.45 3.98
N LYS A 557 7.20 4.04 2.81
CA LYS A 557 6.93 4.94 1.68
C LYS A 557 5.81 5.92 2.03
N TYR A 558 4.68 5.43 2.53
CA TYR A 558 3.55 6.28 2.92
C TYR A 558 3.90 7.20 4.09
N PHE A 559 4.58 6.70 5.14
CA PHE A 559 5.08 7.56 6.21
C PHE A 559 5.99 8.67 5.66
N TYR A 560 6.92 8.33 4.78
CA TYR A 560 7.83 9.30 4.18
C TYR A 560 7.07 10.36 3.35
N LEU A 561 6.11 9.93 2.54
CA LEU A 561 5.33 10.80 1.66
C LEU A 561 4.35 11.71 2.43
N CYS A 562 3.91 11.34 3.64
CA CYS A 562 3.17 12.23 4.55
C CYS A 562 4.00 13.46 4.95
N PHE A 563 5.33 13.31 5.07
CA PHE A 563 6.23 14.38 5.51
C PHE A 563 7.03 15.01 4.36
N ALA A 564 6.93 14.46 3.15
CA ALA A 564 7.49 15.04 1.94
C ALA A 564 6.64 16.21 1.41
N ASP A 565 7.25 17.04 0.56
CA ASP A 565 6.51 18.05 -0.22
C ASP A 565 5.42 17.38 -1.06
N THR A 566 4.27 18.06 -1.19
CA THR A 566 3.11 17.52 -1.89
C THR A 566 3.32 17.35 -3.40
N GLY A 567 4.34 17.99 -3.98
CA GLY A 567 4.73 17.76 -5.37
C GLY A 567 5.48 16.44 -5.62
N LEU A 568 6.04 15.80 -4.57
CA LEU A 568 6.58 14.45 -4.70
C LEU A 568 5.43 13.45 -4.74
N ILE A 569 5.32 12.71 -5.85
CA ILE A 569 4.23 11.76 -6.13
C ILE A 569 2.86 12.42 -5.89
N SER A 570 2.56 13.44 -6.70
CA SER A 570 1.23 14.06 -6.70
C SER A 570 0.18 13.05 -7.16
N LEU A 571 -0.97 13.02 -6.47
CA LEU A 571 -2.13 12.22 -6.88
C LEU A 571 -2.79 12.74 -8.19
N ASP A 572 -2.38 13.92 -8.68
CA ASP A 572 -2.78 14.45 -10.00
C ASP A 572 -1.84 13.97 -11.13
N ASP A 573 -0.69 13.40 -10.79
CA ASP A 573 0.34 12.93 -11.72
C ASP A 573 0.49 11.39 -11.69
N PHE A 574 0.14 10.75 -10.58
CA PHE A 574 0.33 9.31 -10.35
C PHE A 574 -0.91 8.64 -9.77
N VAL A 575 -1.06 7.35 -10.09
CA VAL A 575 -1.93 6.40 -9.39
C VAL A 575 -1.05 5.31 -8.81
N LEU A 576 -1.23 4.97 -7.53
CA LEU A 576 -0.44 3.92 -6.88
C LEU A 576 -1.16 2.58 -7.02
N ASN A 577 -0.46 1.51 -7.38
CA ASN A 577 -1.00 0.16 -7.33
C ASN A 577 -1.22 -0.30 -5.86
N THR A 578 -1.65 -1.55 -5.65
CA THR A 578 -1.95 -2.09 -4.30
C THR A 578 -0.70 -2.35 -3.46
N GLU A 579 0.50 -2.32 -4.08
CA GLU A 579 1.81 -2.45 -3.40
C GLU A 579 2.52 -1.07 -3.34
N ALA A 580 1.73 0.01 -3.31
CA ALA A 580 2.18 1.40 -3.27
C ALA A 580 3.13 1.85 -4.40
N HIS A 581 3.13 1.18 -5.56
CA HIS A 581 3.96 1.54 -6.70
C HIS A 581 3.30 2.62 -7.57
N PRO A 582 3.87 3.84 -7.68
CA PRO A 582 3.25 4.93 -8.43
C PRO A 582 3.43 4.78 -9.94
N PHE A 583 2.34 4.57 -10.66
CA PHE A 583 2.28 4.65 -12.12
C PHE A 583 1.93 6.05 -12.58
N ARG A 584 2.68 6.55 -13.55
CA ARG A 584 2.46 7.88 -14.13
C ARG A 584 1.17 7.88 -14.94
N LEU A 585 0.28 8.83 -14.63
CA LEU A 585 -0.96 9.03 -15.38
C LEU A 585 -0.63 9.47 -16.82
N TRP A 586 -1.20 8.76 -17.79
CA TRP A 586 -0.98 9.03 -19.21
C TRP A 586 -1.76 10.28 -19.65
N ARG A 587 -1.06 11.22 -20.31
CA ARG A 587 -1.58 12.54 -20.76
C ARG A 587 -1.51 12.68 -22.27
#